data_AF-A0A1E4FH42-F1
#
_entry.id   AF-A0A1E4FH42-F1
#
_cell.length_a   1.000
_cell.length_b   1.000
_cell.length_c   1.000
_cell.angle_alpha   90.00
_cell.angle_beta   90.00
_cell.angle_gamma   90.00
#
_symmetry.space_group_name_H-M   'P 1'
#
loop_
_entity.id
_entity.type
_entity.pdbx_description
1 polymer ?
#
loop_
_entity_poly.entity_id
_entity_poly.type
_entity_poly.pdbx_seq_one_letter_code
_entity_poly.pdbx_strand_id
1 'polypeptide(L)'
;MLRVKAGDAEAFNQLMDKYQRTVVNLVFRFTGDAENAEDLAQEVFLRIYRAAPRYEPKAKFFTYLYQVTLNLCRNERERSTRRKASSLDAGEKAWDLPDPEVGAEALIQRQETAAQVQAAIQELPQEQRQLLILQRFQELGYEELAEVTAQTVSAVKAKLHRARLALKKKLEPLLGKDPVG
;
A
#
# COMPACT_ATOMS: atom_id res chain seq x y z
N MET A 1 13.92 0.96 -16.85
CA MET A 1 14.29 -0.44 -16.61
C MET A 1 15.23 -1.03 -17.65
N LEU A 2 14.99 -0.90 -18.96
CA LEU A 2 15.91 -1.46 -19.96
C LEU A 2 17.33 -0.85 -19.88
N ARG A 3 17.43 0.45 -19.63
CA ARG A 3 18.71 1.13 -19.32
C ARG A 3 19.35 0.58 -18.04
N VAL A 4 18.58 0.43 -16.96
CA VAL A 4 19.04 -0.18 -15.70
C VAL A 4 19.58 -1.60 -15.92
N LYS A 5 18.89 -2.41 -16.74
CA LYS A 5 19.36 -3.75 -17.14
C LYS A 5 20.71 -3.71 -17.85
N ALA A 6 20.99 -2.65 -18.59
CA ALA A 6 22.28 -2.41 -19.25
C ALA A 6 23.35 -1.78 -18.33
N GLY A 7 23.07 -1.62 -17.04
CA GLY A 7 24.02 -1.07 -16.05
C GLY A 7 23.93 0.44 -15.83
N ASP A 8 22.93 1.11 -16.38
CA ASP A 8 22.72 2.55 -16.19
C ASP A 8 22.12 2.85 -14.80
N ALA A 9 22.97 3.20 -13.85
CA ALA A 9 22.59 3.55 -12.49
C ALA A 9 21.75 4.84 -12.43
N GLU A 10 21.99 5.80 -13.31
CA GLU A 10 21.25 7.06 -13.32
C GLU A 10 19.79 6.85 -13.77
N ALA A 11 19.57 5.94 -14.73
CA ALA A 11 18.24 5.50 -15.09
C ALA A 11 17.49 4.81 -13.93
N PHE A 12 18.21 4.27 -12.94
CA PHE A 12 17.60 3.70 -11.74
C PHE A 12 17.22 4.79 -10.74
N ASN A 13 18.07 5.79 -10.53
CA ASN A 13 17.76 6.96 -9.70
C ASN A 13 16.47 7.64 -10.16
N GLN A 14 16.33 7.88 -11.46
CA GLN A 14 15.11 8.46 -12.05
C GLN A 14 13.84 7.62 -11.81
N LEU A 15 13.97 6.29 -11.77
CA LEU A 15 12.84 5.42 -11.40
C LEU A 15 12.53 5.53 -9.91
N MET A 16 13.56 5.57 -9.07
CA MET A 16 13.38 5.70 -7.63
C MET A 16 12.69 7.02 -7.30
N ASP A 17 13.18 8.14 -7.81
CA ASP A 17 12.59 9.47 -7.59
C ASP A 17 11.11 9.51 -8.00
N LYS A 18 10.79 8.87 -9.12
CA LYS A 18 9.42 8.80 -9.64
C LYS A 18 8.47 7.99 -8.75
N TYR A 19 8.95 6.91 -8.13
CA TYR A 19 8.09 5.91 -7.49
C TYR A 19 8.24 5.82 -5.98
N GLN A 20 9.27 6.42 -5.37
CA GLN A 20 9.59 6.26 -3.96
C GLN A 20 8.41 6.64 -3.06
N ARG A 21 7.85 7.84 -3.24
CA ARG A 21 6.70 8.31 -2.46
C ARG A 21 5.51 7.35 -2.60
N THR A 22 5.26 6.84 -3.81
CA THR A 22 4.19 5.87 -4.06
C THR A 22 4.42 4.55 -3.33
N VAL A 23 5.64 4.02 -3.38
CA VAL A 23 5.99 2.73 -2.75
C VAL A 23 5.91 2.85 -1.23
N VAL A 24 6.47 3.91 -0.63
CA VAL A 24 6.36 4.17 0.82
C VAL A 24 4.90 4.23 1.25
N ASN A 25 4.09 4.99 0.51
CA ASN A 25 2.66 5.11 0.76
C ASN A 25 1.90 3.78 0.67
N LEU A 26 2.25 2.93 -0.29
CA LEU A 26 1.65 1.62 -0.45
C LEU A 26 2.06 0.69 0.69
N VAL A 27 3.35 0.65 1.03
CA VAL A 27 3.88 -0.15 2.13
C VAL A 27 3.16 0.22 3.42
N PHE A 28 3.12 1.50 3.78
CA PHE A 28 2.41 1.98 4.97
C PHE A 28 0.94 1.54 4.98
N ARG A 29 0.23 1.70 3.86
CA ARG A 29 -1.17 1.28 3.77
C ARG A 29 -1.32 -0.24 3.91
N PHE A 30 -0.35 -1.04 3.46
CA PHE A 30 -0.37 -2.49 3.62
C PHE A 30 -0.02 -2.94 5.05
N THR A 31 1.02 -2.39 5.64
CA THR A 31 1.60 -2.84 6.93
C THR A 31 0.98 -2.15 8.14
N GLY A 32 0.51 -0.91 7.98
CA GLY A 32 0.14 -0.02 9.09
C GLY A 32 1.32 0.45 9.92
N ASP A 33 2.55 0.20 9.46
CA ASP A 33 3.79 0.49 10.18
C ASP A 33 4.52 1.60 9.41
N ALA A 34 4.46 2.81 9.94
CA ALA A 34 5.10 3.97 9.34
C ALA A 34 6.61 4.00 9.58
N GLU A 35 7.07 3.49 10.73
CA GLU A 35 8.49 3.48 11.08
C GLU A 35 9.27 2.60 10.10
N ASN A 36 8.71 1.44 9.73
CA ASN A 36 9.33 0.54 8.75
C ASN A 36 8.96 0.83 7.28
N ALA A 37 8.08 1.80 7.00
CA ALA A 37 7.58 1.99 5.63
C ALA A 37 8.68 2.41 4.65
N GLU A 38 9.57 3.30 5.07
CA GLU A 38 10.70 3.78 4.27
C GLU A 38 11.74 2.69 4.04
N ASP A 39 12.12 1.96 5.09
CA ASP A 39 13.08 0.85 5.01
C ASP A 39 12.59 -0.26 4.07
N LEU A 40 11.32 -0.62 4.18
CA LEU A 40 10.72 -1.60 3.29
C LEU A 40 10.61 -1.09 1.85
N ALA A 41 10.32 0.20 1.64
CA ALA A 41 10.35 0.77 0.31
C ALA A 41 11.76 0.72 -0.29
N GLN A 42 12.80 1.03 0.48
CA GLN A 42 14.19 0.89 0.04
C GLN A 42 14.50 -0.56 -0.34
N GLU A 43 14.09 -1.53 0.46
CA GLU A 43 14.26 -2.97 0.16
C GLU A 43 13.51 -3.38 -1.13
N VAL A 44 12.34 -2.80 -1.44
CA VAL A 44 11.68 -2.99 -2.75
C VAL A 44 12.58 -2.54 -3.88
N PHE A 45 13.14 -1.33 -3.80
CA PHE A 45 14.02 -0.79 -4.84
C PHE A 45 15.32 -1.61 -4.97
N LEU A 46 15.93 -2.03 -3.85
CA LEU A 46 17.10 -2.90 -3.86
C LEU A 46 16.81 -4.24 -4.56
N ARG A 47 15.64 -4.85 -4.32
CA ARG A 47 15.22 -6.07 -5.02
C ARG A 47 15.06 -5.86 -6.51
N ILE A 48 14.45 -4.74 -6.92
CA ILE A 48 14.28 -4.38 -8.33
C ILE A 48 15.63 -4.18 -9.00
N TYR A 49 16.56 -3.47 -8.35
CA TYR A 49 17.90 -3.23 -8.86
C TYR A 49 18.67 -4.55 -9.05
N ARG A 50 18.67 -5.41 -8.02
CA ARG A 50 19.31 -6.74 -8.08
C ARG A 50 18.69 -7.65 -9.14
N ALA A 51 17.40 -7.52 -9.40
CA ALA A 51 16.69 -8.28 -10.42
C ALA A 51 16.79 -7.68 -11.83
N ALA A 52 17.27 -6.45 -11.98
CA ALA A 52 17.32 -5.73 -13.25
C ALA A 52 18.02 -6.50 -14.39
N PRO A 53 19.15 -7.22 -14.17
CA PRO A 53 19.78 -8.02 -15.23
C PRO A 53 18.84 -9.09 -15.84
N ARG A 54 17.89 -9.59 -15.05
CA ARG A 54 16.91 -10.61 -15.45
C ARG A 54 15.55 -10.03 -15.84
N TYR A 55 15.43 -8.71 -15.87
CA TYR A 55 14.16 -8.05 -16.18
C TYR A 55 13.75 -8.32 -17.64
N GLU A 56 12.48 -8.70 -17.81
CA GLU A 56 11.81 -8.88 -19.09
C GLU A 56 10.54 -8.00 -19.11
N PRO A 57 10.37 -7.14 -20.12
CA PRO A 57 9.23 -6.20 -20.20
C PRO A 57 7.96 -6.92 -20.69
N LYS A 58 7.44 -7.85 -19.90
CA LYS A 58 6.18 -8.58 -20.20
C LYS A 58 4.93 -7.75 -19.92
N ALA A 59 5.07 -6.74 -19.07
CA ALA A 59 4.01 -5.86 -18.60
C ALA A 59 4.54 -4.43 -18.40
N LYS A 60 3.64 -3.50 -18.10
CA LYS A 60 4.04 -2.15 -17.67
C LYS A 60 4.91 -2.27 -16.42
N PHE A 61 5.93 -1.42 -16.28
CA PHE A 61 6.87 -1.50 -15.16
C PHE A 61 6.18 -1.40 -13.78
N PHE A 62 5.14 -0.58 -13.66
CA PHE A 62 4.43 -0.44 -12.38
C PHE A 62 3.80 -1.77 -11.93
N THR A 63 3.39 -2.63 -12.86
CA THR A 63 2.84 -3.96 -12.53
C THR A 63 3.89 -4.78 -11.79
N TYR A 64 5.12 -4.80 -12.32
CA TYR A 64 6.26 -5.46 -11.69
C TYR A 64 6.63 -4.82 -10.35
N LEU A 65 6.68 -3.48 -10.27
CA LEU A 65 6.93 -2.74 -9.04
C LEU A 65 5.94 -3.12 -7.93
N TYR A 66 4.64 -3.14 -8.25
CA TYR A 66 3.60 -3.48 -7.29
C TYR A 66 3.66 -4.95 -6.89
N GLN A 67 3.96 -5.87 -7.80
CA GLN A 67 4.19 -7.28 -7.45
C GLN A 67 5.33 -7.44 -6.43
N VAL A 68 6.47 -6.79 -6.65
CA VAL A 68 7.60 -6.84 -5.70
C VAL A 68 7.20 -6.24 -4.35
N THR A 69 6.50 -5.10 -4.36
CA THR A 69 6.01 -4.42 -3.15
C THR A 69 5.05 -5.30 -2.35
N LEU A 70 4.04 -5.89 -3.01
CA LEU A 70 3.07 -6.78 -2.39
C LEU A 70 3.74 -8.01 -1.77
N ASN A 71 4.70 -8.62 -2.47
CA ASN A 71 5.41 -9.79 -1.97
C ASN A 71 6.25 -9.47 -0.73
N LEU A 72 6.91 -8.31 -0.70
CA LEU A 72 7.64 -7.88 0.50
C LEU A 72 6.70 -7.64 1.68
N CYS A 73 5.60 -6.90 1.47
CA CYS A 73 4.64 -6.59 2.53
C CYS A 73 3.93 -7.83 3.08
N ARG A 74 3.71 -8.86 2.23
CA ARG A 74 3.17 -10.15 2.66
C ARG A 74 4.09 -10.82 3.69
N ASN A 75 5.37 -10.94 3.33
CA ASN A 75 6.38 -11.58 4.17
C ASN A 75 6.58 -10.86 5.50
N GLU A 76 6.59 -9.53 5.50
CA GLU A 76 6.78 -8.75 6.72
C GLU A 76 5.58 -8.83 7.67
N ARG A 77 4.35 -8.85 7.15
CA ARG A 77 3.18 -9.02 8.00
C ARG A 77 3.17 -10.39 8.67
N GLU A 78 3.53 -11.45 7.96
CA GLU A 78 3.67 -12.79 8.56
C GLU A 78 4.73 -12.82 9.67
N ARG A 79 5.83 -12.08 9.52
CA ARG A 79 6.85 -11.90 10.57
C ARG A 79 6.33 -11.07 11.74
N SER A 80 5.65 -9.95 11.49
CA SER A 80 5.13 -9.06 12.52
C SER A 80 4.02 -9.71 13.34
N THR A 81 3.08 -10.43 12.73
CA THR A 81 2.04 -11.19 13.46
C THR A 81 2.66 -12.21 14.42
N ARG A 82 3.74 -12.89 14.01
CA ARG A 82 4.49 -13.81 14.89
C ARG A 82 5.18 -13.07 16.06
N ARG A 83 5.69 -11.86 15.85
CA ARG A 83 6.34 -11.03 16.89
C ARG A 83 5.34 -10.34 17.83
N LYS A 84 4.18 -9.90 17.35
CA LYS A 84 3.12 -9.27 18.16
C LYS A 84 2.39 -10.27 19.05
N ALA A 85 2.33 -11.54 18.66
CA ALA A 85 1.89 -12.61 19.56
C ALA A 85 2.76 -12.74 20.83
N SER A 86 3.96 -12.12 20.85
CA SER A 86 4.87 -12.08 22.00
C SER A 86 5.04 -10.70 22.65
N SER A 87 4.39 -9.64 22.14
CA SER A 87 4.54 -8.28 22.69
C SER A 87 3.29 -7.45 22.43
N LEU A 88 2.55 -7.14 23.51
CA LEU A 88 1.42 -6.22 23.52
C LEU A 88 1.95 -4.80 23.67
N ASP A 89 2.35 -4.16 22.58
CA ASP A 89 2.25 -2.71 22.45
C ASP A 89 2.29 -2.30 20.98
N ALA A 90 1.36 -1.46 20.57
CA ALA A 90 1.39 -0.80 19.26
C ALA A 90 0.62 0.51 19.39
N GLY A 91 1.35 1.56 19.78
CA GLY A 91 0.85 2.93 19.82
C GLY A 91 0.40 3.41 18.45
N GLU A 92 -0.74 4.11 18.43
CA GLU A 92 -1.28 4.79 17.27
C GLU A 92 -0.40 6.01 16.94
N LYS A 93 0.19 6.02 15.74
CA LYS A 93 0.70 7.24 15.12
C LYS A 93 0.08 7.39 13.74
N ALA A 94 -0.72 8.44 13.59
CA ALA A 94 -1.27 8.85 12.32
C ALA A 94 -0.15 9.48 11.47
N TRP A 95 0.20 8.84 10.37
CA TRP A 95 1.00 9.46 9.31
C TRP A 95 0.11 9.63 8.08
N ASP A 96 -0.42 10.83 7.93
CA ASP A 96 -0.76 11.36 6.61
C ASP A 96 0.46 12.15 6.13
N LEU A 97 1.01 11.82 4.96
CA LEU A 97 1.91 12.74 4.26
C LEU A 97 1.03 13.90 3.77
N PRO A 98 1.11 15.11 4.36
CA PRO A 98 0.12 16.15 4.11
C PRO A 98 0.16 16.66 2.67
N ASP A 99 -1.00 17.13 2.20
CA ASP A 99 -1.07 18.24 1.23
C ASP A 99 -1.05 19.56 2.05
N PRO A 100 -0.34 20.62 1.62
CA PRO A 100 0.12 21.68 2.53
C PRO A 100 -0.92 22.73 2.99
N GLU A 101 -2.21 22.58 2.71
CA GLU A 101 -3.18 23.70 2.83
C GLU A 101 -4.37 23.44 3.76
N VAL A 102 -4.14 23.00 5.01
CA VAL A 102 -5.24 22.74 5.97
C VAL A 102 -4.89 23.23 7.37
N GLY A 103 -5.80 23.99 8.01
CA GLY A 103 -5.64 24.49 9.38
C GLY A 103 -5.52 23.38 10.43
N ALA A 104 -4.88 23.69 11.57
CA ALA A 104 -4.43 22.70 12.56
C ALA A 104 -5.54 21.82 13.16
N GLU A 105 -6.73 22.37 13.42
CA GLU A 105 -7.86 21.62 14.00
C GLU A 105 -8.50 20.66 12.97
N ALA A 106 -8.68 21.14 11.74
CA ALA A 106 -9.10 20.30 10.62
C ALA A 106 -8.06 19.23 10.26
N LEU A 107 -6.78 19.49 10.50
CA LEU A 107 -5.70 18.52 10.32
C LEU A 107 -5.77 17.39 11.36
N ILE A 108 -6.02 17.72 12.64
CA ILE A 108 -6.16 16.72 13.71
C ILE A 108 -7.38 15.82 13.46
N GLN A 109 -8.54 16.41 13.14
CA GLN A 109 -9.75 15.64 12.84
C GLN A 109 -9.57 14.71 11.63
N ARG A 110 -8.85 15.19 10.60
CA ARG A 110 -8.49 14.37 9.44
C ARG A 110 -7.55 13.23 9.82
N GLN A 111 -6.56 13.47 10.67
CA GLN A 111 -5.62 12.44 11.13
C GLN A 111 -6.32 11.35 11.94
N GLU A 112 -7.23 11.71 12.85
CA GLU A 112 -8.01 10.73 13.61
C GLU A 112 -8.89 9.88 12.69
N THR A 113 -9.58 10.52 11.74
CA THR A 113 -10.41 9.84 10.75
C THR A 113 -9.55 8.92 9.87
N ALA A 114 -8.39 9.40 9.40
CA ALA A 114 -7.45 8.62 8.60
C ALA A 114 -6.90 7.41 9.37
N ALA A 115 -6.59 7.56 10.65
CA ALA A 115 -6.16 6.47 11.52
C ALA A 115 -7.25 5.40 11.68
N GLN A 116 -8.50 5.82 11.88
CA GLN A 116 -9.64 4.89 11.98
C GLN A 116 -9.92 4.17 10.66
N VAL A 117 -9.82 4.86 9.52
CA VAL A 117 -9.93 4.25 8.20
C VAL A 117 -8.78 3.27 7.97
N GLN A 118 -7.56 3.63 8.33
CA GLN A 118 -6.39 2.76 8.23
C GLN A 118 -6.56 1.51 9.10
N ALA A 119 -7.03 1.64 10.34
CA ALA A 119 -7.34 0.53 11.23
C ALA A 119 -8.40 -0.41 10.60
N ALA A 120 -9.48 0.13 10.06
CA ALA A 120 -10.51 -0.67 9.38
C ALA A 120 -9.95 -1.42 8.15
N ILE A 121 -9.06 -0.79 7.38
CA ILE A 121 -8.33 -1.44 6.27
C ILE A 121 -7.41 -2.56 6.79
N GLN A 122 -6.76 -2.35 7.94
CA GLN A 122 -5.87 -3.31 8.61
C GLN A 122 -6.60 -4.54 9.17
N GLU A 123 -7.93 -4.50 9.29
CA GLU A 123 -8.73 -5.66 9.66
C GLU A 123 -9.17 -6.53 8.47
N LEU A 124 -9.09 -6.00 7.24
CA LEU A 124 -9.47 -6.76 6.05
C LEU A 124 -8.51 -7.95 5.83
N PRO A 125 -9.01 -9.08 5.29
CA PRO A 125 -8.16 -10.15 4.78
C PRO A 125 -7.12 -9.59 3.81
N GLN A 126 -5.90 -10.14 3.86
CA GLN A 126 -4.73 -9.58 3.17
C GLN A 126 -4.98 -9.35 1.67
N GLU A 127 -5.55 -10.31 0.97
CA GLU A 127 -5.82 -10.18 -0.47
C GLU A 127 -6.88 -9.12 -0.79
N GLN A 128 -7.91 -8.98 0.07
CA GLN A 128 -8.97 -7.98 -0.09
C GLN A 128 -8.41 -6.57 0.09
N ARG A 129 -7.59 -6.39 1.13
CA ARG A 129 -6.86 -5.15 1.37
C ARG A 129 -5.98 -4.76 0.20
N GLN A 130 -5.21 -5.72 -0.32
CA GLN A 130 -4.28 -5.47 -1.42
C GLN A 130 -4.99 -4.92 -2.65
N LEU A 131 -6.09 -5.57 -3.05
CA LEU A 131 -6.90 -5.14 -4.17
C LEU A 131 -7.51 -3.75 -3.93
N LEU A 132 -8.04 -3.51 -2.73
CA LEU A 132 -8.69 -2.24 -2.42
C LEU A 132 -7.70 -1.06 -2.45
N ILE A 133 -6.53 -1.21 -1.81
CA ILE A 133 -5.51 -0.15 -1.79
C ILE A 133 -4.99 0.13 -3.18
N LEU A 134 -4.66 -0.90 -3.96
CA LEU A 134 -4.19 -0.71 -5.33
C LEU A 134 -5.25 -0.04 -6.21
N GLN A 135 -6.51 -0.45 -6.09
CA GLN A 135 -7.58 0.18 -6.85
C GLN A 135 -7.80 1.64 -6.45
N ARG A 136 -7.75 1.95 -5.15
CA ARG A 136 -8.07 3.29 -4.66
C ARG A 136 -6.93 4.29 -4.86
N PHE A 137 -5.70 3.86 -4.64
CA PHE A 137 -4.54 4.77 -4.60
C PHE A 137 -3.66 4.70 -5.84
N GLN A 138 -3.76 3.62 -6.63
CA GLN A 138 -3.03 3.46 -7.89
C GLN A 138 -3.97 3.44 -9.10
N GLU A 139 -5.27 3.62 -8.87
CA GLU A 139 -6.32 3.73 -9.90
C GLU A 139 -6.35 2.55 -10.89
N LEU A 140 -5.90 1.37 -10.45
CA LEU A 140 -5.80 0.21 -11.33
C LEU A 140 -7.18 -0.35 -11.71
N GLY A 141 -7.33 -0.65 -12.99
CA GLY A 141 -8.48 -1.39 -13.53
C GLY A 141 -8.54 -2.83 -13.02
N TYR A 142 -9.66 -3.53 -13.28
CA TYR A 142 -9.81 -4.92 -12.82
C TYR A 142 -8.80 -5.88 -13.48
N GLU A 143 -8.45 -5.62 -14.73
CA GLU A 143 -7.49 -6.37 -15.53
C GLU A 143 -6.06 -6.19 -14.99
N GLU A 144 -5.67 -4.95 -14.68
CA GLU A 144 -4.35 -4.64 -14.10
C GLU A 144 -4.24 -5.21 -12.67
N LEU A 145 -5.31 -5.15 -11.88
CA LEU A 145 -5.35 -5.79 -10.56
C LEU A 145 -5.22 -7.31 -10.65
N ALA A 146 -5.89 -7.93 -11.62
CA ALA A 146 -5.80 -9.36 -11.88
C ALA A 146 -4.36 -9.76 -12.24
N GLU A 147 -3.69 -8.97 -13.08
CA GLU A 147 -2.29 -9.17 -13.47
C GLU A 147 -1.33 -8.98 -12.28
N VAL A 148 -1.44 -7.87 -11.55
CA VAL A 148 -0.58 -7.57 -10.39
C VAL A 148 -0.72 -8.63 -9.30
N THR A 149 -1.94 -9.15 -9.09
CA THR A 149 -2.20 -10.10 -8.00
C THR A 149 -2.20 -11.57 -8.41
N ALA A 150 -1.94 -11.86 -9.69
CA ALA A 150 -2.02 -13.21 -10.29
C ALA A 150 -3.36 -13.92 -10.01
N GLN A 151 -4.47 -13.21 -10.23
CA GLN A 151 -5.83 -13.69 -10.01
C GLN A 151 -6.69 -13.53 -11.26
N THR A 152 -7.84 -14.20 -11.30
CA THR A 152 -8.83 -13.94 -12.36
C THR A 152 -9.58 -12.63 -12.09
N VAL A 153 -10.00 -11.94 -13.16
CA VAL A 153 -10.83 -10.72 -13.05
C VAL A 153 -12.10 -10.98 -12.23
N SER A 154 -12.70 -12.17 -12.36
CA SER A 154 -13.87 -12.57 -11.56
C SER A 154 -13.56 -12.65 -10.06
N ALA A 155 -12.43 -13.27 -9.69
CA ALA A 155 -11.97 -13.33 -8.30
C ALA A 155 -11.68 -11.92 -7.73
N VAL A 156 -11.06 -11.04 -8.53
CA VAL A 156 -10.80 -9.64 -8.16
C VAL A 156 -12.11 -8.90 -7.85
N LYS A 157 -13.10 -8.97 -8.75
CA LYS A 157 -14.41 -8.33 -8.56
C LYS A 157 -15.10 -8.81 -7.28
N ALA A 158 -15.14 -10.13 -7.06
CA ALA A 158 -15.75 -10.71 -5.87
C ALA A 158 -15.05 -10.28 -4.57
N LYS A 159 -13.71 -10.24 -4.55
CA LYS A 159 -12.93 -9.81 -3.38
C LYS A 159 -13.08 -8.32 -3.09
N LEU A 160 -13.08 -7.47 -4.11
CA LEU A 160 -13.31 -6.03 -3.97
C LEU A 160 -14.71 -5.72 -3.45
N HIS A 161 -15.71 -6.42 -3.95
CA HIS A 161 -17.08 -6.28 -3.44
C HIS A 161 -17.15 -6.60 -1.94
N ARG A 162 -16.56 -7.73 -1.51
CA ARG A 162 -16.48 -8.09 -0.09
C ARG A 162 -15.70 -7.07 0.75
N ALA A 163 -14.57 -6.58 0.24
CA ALA A 163 -13.75 -5.57 0.91
C ALA A 163 -14.55 -4.29 1.18
N ARG A 164 -15.29 -3.80 0.17
CA ARG A 164 -16.12 -2.58 0.28
C ARG A 164 -17.27 -2.77 1.26
N LEU A 165 -17.94 -3.93 1.25
CA LEU A 165 -19.01 -4.23 2.22
C LEU A 165 -18.48 -4.27 3.66
N ALA A 166 -17.33 -4.93 3.87
CA ALA A 166 -16.71 -5.01 5.18
C ALA A 166 -16.31 -3.62 5.70
N LEU A 167 -15.72 -2.78 4.85
CA LEU A 167 -15.40 -1.39 5.22
C LEU A 167 -16.64 -0.55 5.47
N LYS A 168 -17.66 -0.63 4.62
CA LYS A 168 -18.91 0.11 4.81
C LYS A 168 -19.48 -0.16 6.21
N LYS A 169 -19.59 -1.43 6.60
CA LYS A 169 -20.09 -1.82 7.93
C LYS A 169 -19.23 -1.27 9.08
N LYS A 170 -17.90 -1.20 8.89
CA LYS A 170 -16.97 -0.72 9.91
C LYS A 170 -16.91 0.80 10.03
N LEU A 171 -17.07 1.51 8.92
CA LEU A 171 -16.98 2.96 8.85
C LEU A 171 -18.34 3.64 9.00
N GLU A 172 -19.46 2.91 8.93
CA GLU A 172 -20.81 3.41 9.16
C GLU A 172 -20.97 4.21 10.47
N PRO A 173 -20.40 3.78 11.62
CA PRO A 173 -20.44 4.58 12.85
C PRO A 173 -19.64 5.89 12.77
N LEU A 174 -18.66 5.98 11.86
CA LEU A 174 -17.84 7.17 11.67
C LEU A 174 -18.54 8.17 10.74
N LEU A 175 -19.27 7.67 9.73
CA LEU A 175 -20.08 8.47 8.81
C LEU A 175 -21.36 9.01 9.46
N GLY A 176 -21.83 8.39 10.55
CA GLY A 176 -22.96 8.88 11.35
C GLY A 176 -22.58 9.90 12.44
N LYS A 177 -21.28 10.15 12.64
CA LYS A 177 -20.75 11.20 13.51
C LYS A 177 -20.25 12.35 12.64
N ASP A 178 -21.15 13.00 11.91
CA ASP A 178 -20.89 14.36 11.45
C ASP A 178 -21.01 15.30 12.66
N PRO A 179 -19.94 15.94 13.15
CA PRO A 179 -20.10 17.09 14.01
C PRO A 179 -20.48 18.28 13.12
N VAL A 180 -21.79 18.48 12.97
CA VAL A 180 -22.47 19.77 12.71
C VAL A 180 -22.20 20.49 11.38
N GLY A 181 -23.29 20.73 10.64
CA GLY A 181 -23.80 22.07 10.23
C GLY A 181 -22.84 23.12 9.69
#